data_AF-A0A7V3PMG0-F1
#
_entry.id   AF-A0A7V3PMG0-F1
#
_cell.length_a   1.000
_cell.length_b   1.000
_cell.length_c   1.000
_cell.angle_alpha   90.00
_cell.angle_beta   90.00
_cell.angle_gamma   90.00
#
_symmetry.space_group_name_H-M   'P 1'
#
loop_
_entity.id
_entity.type
_entity.pdbx_description
1 polymer ?
#
loop_
_entity_poly.entity_id
_entity_poly.type
_entity_poly.pdbx_seq_one_letter_code
_entity_poly.pdbx_strand_id
1 'polypeptide(L)'
;MPYIKLGPNKFDCNVCETRCDGKSKEEYNFQHDSDFSEQIENEIIKIINSSHRNLFAGKTSNKDYPDIEIKSKSNPTTSLLFVEVKVQQRTFMSIQHYLPDSGLIPSETIALNLSDLERYFEIKEKEQKPIFITWCLINRPCINGLNPMNKKFYSQEIDVLRKIRTADKNDSRKFRRASGKGDVVNGQHKGVVVNYHFSLNELFEGLPDLSFFNV
;
A
#
# COMPACT_ATOMS: atom_id res chain seq x y z
N MET A 1 14.03 19.64 15.95
CA MET A 1 13.36 18.49 15.29
C MET A 1 13.84 18.47 13.85
N PRO A 2 14.36 17.35 13.32
CA PRO A 2 15.08 17.34 12.04
C PRO A 2 14.17 17.44 10.78
N TYR A 3 12.92 17.90 10.96
CA TYR A 3 11.94 18.05 9.88
C TYR A 3 11.11 19.31 10.09
N ILE A 4 10.77 20.00 8.99
CA ILE A 4 9.77 21.06 8.99
C ILE A 4 8.41 20.45 8.60
N LYS A 5 7.44 20.54 9.51
CA LYS A 5 6.07 20.04 9.29
C LYS A 5 5.25 21.12 8.57
N LEU A 6 4.69 20.76 7.41
CA LEU A 6 3.82 21.61 6.60
C LEU A 6 2.33 21.32 6.87
N GLY A 7 2.01 20.11 7.37
CA GLY A 7 0.65 19.68 7.67
C GLY A 7 0.59 18.21 8.13
N PRO A 8 -0.62 17.62 8.25
CA PRO A 8 -0.78 16.19 8.48
C PRO A 8 -0.04 15.39 7.40
N ASN A 9 0.87 14.49 7.80
CA ASN A 9 1.74 13.70 6.91
C ASN A 9 2.56 14.49 5.87
N LYS A 10 2.54 15.82 5.93
CA LYS A 10 3.21 16.73 4.99
C LYS A 10 4.42 17.36 5.64
N PHE A 11 5.60 17.09 5.09
CA PHE A 11 6.87 17.57 5.59
C PHE A 11 7.72 18.11 4.44
N ASP A 12 8.49 19.16 4.72
CA ASP A 12 9.50 19.63 3.77
C ASP A 12 10.69 18.67 3.79
N CYS A 13 10.75 17.80 2.78
CA CYS A 13 11.82 16.82 2.65
C CYS A 13 13.13 17.43 2.11
N ASN A 14 13.15 18.69 1.68
CA ASN A 14 14.37 19.33 1.15
C ASN A 14 15.33 19.77 2.25
N VAL A 15 14.81 20.07 3.43
CA VAL A 15 15.56 20.52 4.62
C VAL A 15 15.86 19.38 5.61
N CYS A 16 15.52 18.14 5.24
CA CYS A 16 15.65 16.98 6.09
C CYS A 16 17.14 16.57 6.23
N GLU A 17 17.65 16.52 7.46
CA GLU A 17 19.02 16.06 7.76
C GLU A 17 19.21 14.58 7.39
N THR A 18 18.20 13.75 7.66
CA THR A 18 18.15 12.34 7.25
C THR A 18 17.34 12.20 5.96
N ARG A 19 17.78 12.88 4.90
CA ARG A 19 17.07 12.88 3.62
C ARG A 19 16.89 11.44 3.13
N CYS A 20 15.67 11.08 2.72
CA CYS A 20 15.46 9.89 1.92
C CYS A 20 16.33 10.06 0.66
N ASP A 21 17.35 9.22 0.51
CA ASP A 21 18.52 9.38 -0.37
C ASP A 21 18.22 9.66 -1.86
N GLY A 22 16.96 9.63 -2.29
CA GLY A 22 16.52 9.92 -3.65
C GLY A 22 17.05 8.91 -4.68
N LYS A 23 17.83 7.92 -4.24
CA LYS A 23 18.37 6.85 -5.06
C LYS A 23 17.28 5.81 -5.24
N SER A 24 16.87 5.62 -6.50
CA SER A 24 16.09 4.47 -6.93
C SER A 24 16.85 3.19 -6.54
N LYS A 25 16.14 2.11 -6.18
CA LYS A 25 16.77 0.78 -6.07
C LYS A 25 17.45 0.47 -7.42
N GLU A 26 18.78 0.42 -7.43
CA GLU A 26 19.57 0.17 -8.63
C GLU A 26 19.42 -1.30 -9.10
N GLU A 27 19.09 -2.21 -8.18
CA GLU A 27 18.77 -3.62 -8.44
C GLU A 27 17.49 -4.05 -7.70
N TYR A 28 16.54 -4.64 -8.43
CA TYR A 28 15.36 -5.30 -7.86
C TYR A 28 15.70 -6.75 -7.52
N ASN A 29 15.92 -7.05 -6.24
CA ASN A 29 16.02 -8.42 -5.76
C ASN A 29 14.61 -8.94 -5.43
N PHE A 30 13.97 -9.57 -6.42
CA PHE A 30 12.61 -10.07 -6.31
C PHE A 30 12.39 -11.01 -5.11
N GLN A 31 13.35 -11.88 -4.78
CA GLN A 31 13.19 -12.85 -3.69
C GLN A 31 13.13 -12.13 -2.33
N HIS A 32 14.07 -11.22 -2.08
CA HIS A 32 14.13 -10.49 -0.82
C HIS A 32 12.91 -9.59 -0.61
N ASP A 33 12.42 -8.94 -1.68
CA ASP A 33 11.22 -8.10 -1.60
C ASP A 33 9.94 -8.94 -1.40
N SER A 34 9.89 -10.15 -1.97
CA SER A 34 8.81 -11.12 -1.76
C SER A 34 8.78 -11.62 -0.31
N ASP A 35 9.93 -12.09 0.21
CA ASP A 35 10.02 -12.62 1.57
C ASP A 35 9.65 -11.57 2.63
N PHE A 36 10.06 -10.32 2.40
CA PHE A 36 9.72 -9.23 3.30
C PHE A 36 8.24 -8.88 3.27
N SER A 37 7.61 -8.89 2.09
CA SER A 37 6.16 -8.67 1.97
C SER A 37 5.39 -9.79 2.71
N GLU A 38 5.81 -11.03 2.52
CA GLU A 38 5.19 -12.18 3.19
C GLU A 38 5.29 -12.10 4.72
N GLN A 39 6.43 -11.62 5.25
CA GLN A 39 6.59 -11.38 6.69
C GLN A 39 5.59 -10.36 7.23
N ILE A 40 5.35 -9.26 6.51
CA ILE A 40 4.36 -8.24 6.92
C ILE A 40 2.94 -8.81 6.86
N GLU A 41 2.60 -9.56 5.81
CA GLU A 41 1.30 -10.22 5.71
C GLU A 41 1.07 -11.18 6.88
N ASN A 42 2.08 -11.98 7.25
CA ASN A 42 2.02 -12.89 8.39
C ASN A 42 1.92 -12.15 9.74
N GLU A 43 2.54 -10.97 9.87
CA GLU A 43 2.40 -10.10 11.04
C GLU A 43 0.96 -9.60 11.18
N ILE A 44 0.36 -9.10 10.10
CA ILE A 44 -1.03 -8.63 10.08
C ILE A 44 -1.99 -9.78 10.42
N ILE A 45 -1.80 -10.96 9.82
CA ILE A 45 -2.59 -12.17 10.14
C ILE A 45 -2.53 -12.49 11.64
N LYS A 46 -1.34 -12.46 12.25
CA LYS A 46 -1.16 -12.73 13.69
C LYS A 46 -1.86 -11.67 14.54
N ILE A 47 -1.76 -10.39 14.18
CA ILE A 47 -2.45 -9.30 14.89
C ILE A 47 -3.96 -9.52 14.86
N ILE A 48 -4.54 -9.80 13.69
CA ILE A 48 -5.99 -10.01 13.56
C ILE A 48 -6.45 -11.23 14.37
N ASN A 49 -5.75 -12.37 14.21
CA ASN A 49 -6.12 -13.62 14.89
C ASN A 49 -5.99 -13.56 16.41
N SER A 50 -5.09 -12.72 16.94
CA SER A 50 -4.93 -12.50 18.39
C SER A 50 -5.91 -11.47 18.96
N SER A 51 -6.32 -10.49 18.15
CA SER A 51 -7.17 -9.37 18.60
C SER A 51 -8.67 -9.66 18.45
N HIS A 52 -9.07 -10.56 17.54
CA HIS A 52 -10.47 -10.85 17.23
C HIS A 52 -10.80 -12.32 17.44
N ARG A 53 -11.50 -12.62 18.54
CA ARG A 53 -11.76 -14.00 18.97
C ARG A 53 -12.62 -14.79 17.98
N ASN A 54 -13.58 -14.14 17.33
CA ASN A 54 -14.56 -14.80 16.45
C ASN A 54 -14.12 -14.82 14.98
N LEU A 55 -12.99 -14.18 14.66
CA LEU A 55 -12.47 -14.08 13.31
C LEU A 55 -11.26 -14.98 13.10
N PHE A 56 -11.05 -15.36 11.85
CA PHE A 56 -9.87 -16.04 11.35
C PHE A 56 -9.35 -15.31 10.11
N ALA A 57 -8.11 -14.84 10.17
CA ALA A 57 -7.37 -14.30 9.04
C ALA A 57 -6.39 -15.35 8.51
N GLY A 58 -6.28 -15.44 7.18
CA GLY A 58 -5.35 -16.32 6.49
C GLY A 58 -5.01 -15.80 5.10
N LYS A 59 -4.01 -16.40 4.45
CA LYS A 59 -3.67 -16.09 3.07
C LYS A 59 -4.80 -16.51 2.14
N THR A 60 -5.10 -15.69 1.14
CA THR A 60 -6.07 -16.07 0.11
C THR A 60 -5.48 -17.17 -0.79
N SER A 61 -6.32 -18.14 -1.18
CA SER A 61 -5.90 -19.24 -2.07
C SER A 61 -5.88 -18.85 -3.55
N ASN A 62 -6.60 -17.79 -3.92
CA ASN A 62 -6.65 -17.26 -5.27
C ASN A 62 -5.57 -16.19 -5.46
N LYS A 63 -4.62 -16.45 -6.35
CA LYS A 63 -3.49 -15.56 -6.67
C LYS A 63 -3.88 -14.18 -7.19
N ASP A 64 -5.08 -14.03 -7.75
CA ASP A 64 -5.54 -12.77 -8.34
C ASP A 64 -6.30 -11.92 -7.31
N TYR A 65 -6.59 -12.49 -6.14
CA TYR A 65 -7.30 -11.84 -5.04
C TYR A 65 -6.32 -11.17 -4.07
N PRO A 66 -6.82 -10.29 -3.18
CA PRO A 66 -5.98 -9.67 -2.18
C PRO A 66 -5.29 -10.69 -1.27
N ASP A 67 -4.11 -10.33 -0.75
CA ASP A 67 -3.21 -11.24 -0.04
C ASP A 67 -3.86 -12.01 1.13
N ILE A 68 -4.72 -11.34 1.89
CA ILE A 68 -5.34 -11.86 3.11
C ILE A 68 -6.85 -11.92 2.96
N GLU A 69 -7.45 -13.04 3.36
CA GLU A 69 -8.88 -13.20 3.56
C GLU A 69 -9.21 -13.28 5.05
N ILE A 70 -10.33 -12.66 5.44
CA ILE A 70 -10.86 -12.74 6.81
C ILE A 70 -12.20 -13.46 6.77
N LYS A 71 -12.34 -14.45 7.65
CA LYS A 71 -13.49 -15.36 7.75
C LYS A 71 -14.04 -15.36 9.18
N SER A 72 -15.31 -15.72 9.32
CA SER A 72 -15.86 -16.06 10.64
C SER A 72 -15.35 -17.45 11.06
N LYS A 73 -14.98 -17.63 12.33
CA LYS A 73 -14.69 -18.96 12.87
C LYS A 73 -15.94 -19.85 12.93
N SER A 74 -17.13 -19.28 13.06
CA SER A 74 -18.39 -20.04 13.04
C SER A 74 -18.78 -20.51 11.65
N ASN A 75 -18.28 -19.84 10.60
CA ASN A 75 -18.48 -20.22 9.22
C ASN A 75 -17.20 -19.96 8.39
N PRO A 76 -16.19 -20.86 8.47
CA PRO A 76 -14.90 -20.66 7.83
C PRO A 76 -14.92 -20.82 6.31
N THR A 77 -16.06 -21.22 5.74
CA THR A 77 -16.21 -21.41 4.29
C THR A 77 -16.42 -20.10 3.54
N THR A 78 -16.88 -19.04 4.22
CA THR A 78 -17.27 -17.78 3.59
C THR A 78 -16.37 -16.65 4.06
N SER A 79 -15.69 -15.99 3.12
CA SER A 79 -14.90 -14.80 3.38
C SER A 79 -15.83 -13.61 3.68
N LEU A 80 -15.52 -12.90 4.76
CA LEU A 80 -16.22 -11.68 5.19
C LEU A 80 -15.67 -10.47 4.45
N LEU A 81 -14.35 -10.39 4.32
CA LEU A 81 -13.64 -9.33 3.60
C LEU A 81 -12.23 -9.77 3.18
N PHE A 82 -11.59 -8.94 2.36
CA PHE A 82 -10.21 -9.14 1.92
C PHE A 82 -9.32 -7.94 2.26
N VAL A 83 -8.03 -8.19 2.46
CA VAL A 83 -7.01 -7.17 2.73
C VAL A 83 -5.81 -7.40 1.80
N GLU A 84 -5.49 -6.40 1.00
CA GLU A 84 -4.24 -6.32 0.24
C GLU A 84 -3.18 -5.61 1.09
N VAL A 85 -1.95 -6.13 1.11
CA VAL A 85 -0.84 -5.57 1.86
C VAL A 85 0.21 -5.02 0.90
N LYS A 86 0.48 -3.72 1.00
CA LYS A 86 1.55 -3.08 0.24
C LYS A 86 2.63 -2.55 1.16
N VAL A 87 3.83 -3.09 1.03
CA VAL A 87 5.01 -2.53 1.70
C VAL A 87 5.58 -1.41 0.84
N GLN A 88 5.64 -0.19 1.40
CA GLN A 88 6.27 0.93 0.70
C GLN A 88 7.40 1.53 1.53
N GLN A 89 8.61 1.25 1.09
CA GLN A 89 9.82 1.83 1.64
C GLN A 89 10.15 3.15 0.95
N ARG A 90 10.78 4.07 1.69
CA ARG A 90 11.31 5.34 1.18
C ARG A 90 10.24 6.25 0.58
N THR A 91 10.61 7.52 0.45
CA THR A 91 9.73 8.58 -0.03
C THR A 91 9.98 8.82 -1.53
N PHE A 92 8.93 9.05 -2.33
CA PHE A 92 9.11 9.37 -3.74
C PHE A 92 9.52 10.84 -3.91
N MET A 93 10.82 11.10 -3.74
CA MET A 93 11.37 12.46 -3.66
C MET A 93 11.16 13.30 -4.92
N SER A 94 11.01 12.69 -6.08
CA SER A 94 10.82 13.35 -7.37
C SER A 94 9.35 13.43 -7.81
N ILE A 95 8.38 13.18 -6.92
CA ILE A 95 6.95 13.21 -7.25
C ILE A 95 6.53 14.53 -7.90
N GLN A 96 6.98 15.66 -7.36
CA GLN A 96 6.63 16.99 -7.88
C GLN A 96 7.30 17.30 -9.24
N HIS A 97 8.35 16.59 -9.61
CA HIS A 97 8.97 16.71 -10.92
C HIS A 97 8.22 15.88 -11.97
N TYR A 98 7.86 14.64 -11.63
CA TYR A 98 7.22 13.71 -12.58
C TYR A 98 5.70 13.86 -12.65
N LEU A 99 5.05 14.27 -11.57
CA LEU A 99 3.61 14.48 -11.44
C LEU A 99 3.33 15.87 -10.85
N PRO A 100 3.72 16.96 -11.55
CA PRO A 100 3.61 18.33 -11.02
C PRO A 100 2.17 18.74 -10.71
N ASP A 101 1.21 18.25 -11.50
CA ASP A 101 -0.21 18.59 -11.35
C ASP A 101 -0.97 17.72 -10.34
N SER A 102 -0.30 16.74 -9.72
CA SER A 102 -0.93 15.83 -8.75
C SER A 102 -1.31 16.50 -7.43
N GLY A 103 -0.66 17.61 -7.09
CA GLY A 103 -0.75 18.25 -5.77
C GLY A 103 -0.13 17.44 -4.63
N LEU A 104 0.55 16.33 -4.94
CA LEU A 104 1.18 15.45 -3.96
C LEU A 104 2.59 15.93 -3.62
N ILE A 105 2.98 15.79 -2.35
CA ILE A 105 4.36 16.03 -1.92
C ILE A 105 5.04 14.71 -1.51
N PRO A 106 6.39 14.66 -1.49
CA PRO A 106 7.10 13.41 -1.25
C PRO A 106 6.61 12.66 0.00
N SER A 107 6.58 13.31 1.17
CA SER A 107 6.36 12.66 2.47
C SER A 107 5.04 11.88 2.58
N GLU A 108 3.98 12.40 1.96
CA GLU A 108 2.64 11.81 2.01
C GLU A 108 2.37 10.83 0.87
N THR A 109 3.24 10.79 -0.14
CA THR A 109 2.94 10.03 -1.36
C THR A 109 3.12 8.54 -1.13
N ILE A 110 2.11 7.79 -1.51
CA ILE A 110 2.12 6.33 -1.64
C ILE A 110 1.63 5.93 -3.04
N ALA A 111 1.90 4.68 -3.43
CA ALA A 111 1.58 4.19 -4.76
C ALA A 111 0.98 2.79 -4.71
N LEU A 112 0.19 2.48 -5.75
CA LEU A 112 -0.30 1.15 -6.04
C LEU A 112 -0.20 0.91 -7.55
N ASN A 113 0.06 -0.34 -7.95
CA ASN A 113 -0.04 -0.75 -9.34
C ASN A 113 -1.45 -0.46 -9.86
N LEU A 114 -1.54 0.26 -10.98
CA LEU A 114 -2.84 0.62 -11.54
C LEU A 114 -3.66 -0.62 -11.96
N SER A 115 -3.03 -1.65 -12.54
CA SER A 115 -3.75 -2.86 -12.95
C SER A 115 -4.26 -3.67 -11.76
N ASP A 116 -3.53 -3.64 -10.63
CA ASP A 116 -3.99 -4.31 -9.41
C ASP A 116 -5.16 -3.54 -8.79
N LEU A 117 -5.05 -2.21 -8.73
CA LEU A 117 -6.14 -1.34 -8.25
C LEU A 117 -7.44 -1.59 -9.02
N GLU A 118 -7.38 -1.60 -10.36
CA GLU A 118 -8.54 -1.83 -11.23
C GLU A 118 -9.08 -3.26 -11.06
N ARG A 119 -8.22 -4.27 -10.96
CA ARG A 119 -8.63 -5.65 -10.65
C ARG A 119 -9.37 -5.75 -9.32
N TYR A 120 -8.93 -5.05 -8.27
CA TYR A 120 -9.64 -5.06 -6.99
C TYR A 120 -11.02 -4.39 -7.08
N PHE A 121 -11.23 -3.44 -8.00
CA PHE A 121 -12.57 -2.91 -8.26
C PHE A 121 -13.51 -3.98 -8.81
N GLU A 122 -13.05 -4.75 -9.78
CA GLU A 122 -13.81 -5.84 -10.39
C GLU A 122 -14.10 -6.96 -9.36
N ILE A 123 -13.11 -7.33 -8.55
CA ILE A 123 -13.30 -8.35 -7.50
C ILE A 123 -14.35 -7.89 -6.48
N LYS A 124 -14.30 -6.63 -6.05
CA LYS A 124 -15.31 -6.04 -5.16
C LYS A 124 -16.72 -6.13 -5.76
N GLU A 125 -16.87 -5.83 -7.05
CA GLU A 125 -18.14 -5.92 -7.76
C GLU A 125 -18.63 -7.37 -7.92
N LYS A 126 -17.72 -8.32 -8.12
CA LYS A 126 -18.07 -9.74 -8.23
C LYS A 126 -18.47 -10.35 -6.88
N GLU A 127 -17.65 -10.13 -5.86
CA GLU A 127 -17.79 -10.79 -4.55
C GLU A 127 -18.76 -10.08 -3.62
N GLN A 128 -19.00 -8.77 -3.85
CA GLN A 128 -19.82 -7.93 -2.98
C GLN A 128 -19.33 -7.96 -1.52
N LYS A 129 -18.01 -8.08 -1.32
CA LYS A 129 -17.33 -8.07 -0.01
C LYS A 129 -16.41 -6.86 0.12
N PRO A 130 -16.26 -6.27 1.33
CA PRO A 130 -15.27 -5.22 1.54
C PRO A 130 -13.86 -5.66 1.14
N ILE A 131 -13.13 -4.75 0.51
CA ILE A 131 -11.71 -4.93 0.21
C ILE A 131 -10.98 -3.72 0.76
N PHE A 132 -9.94 -3.96 1.55
CA PHE A 132 -9.07 -2.91 2.06
C PHE A 132 -7.69 -3.04 1.45
N ILE A 133 -7.09 -1.90 1.10
CA ILE A 133 -5.66 -1.83 0.81
C ILE A 133 -4.97 -1.28 2.06
N THR A 134 -3.95 -1.97 2.53
CA THR A 134 -3.17 -1.64 3.74
C THR A 134 -1.72 -1.41 3.36
N TRP A 135 -1.26 -0.17 3.49
CA TRP A 135 0.14 0.18 3.30
C TRP A 135 0.91 0.04 4.61
N CYS A 136 1.97 -0.77 4.59
CA CYS A 136 2.99 -0.79 5.61
C CYS A 136 4.13 0.15 5.20
N LEU A 137 4.23 1.29 5.88
CA LEU A 137 5.31 2.24 5.69
C LEU A 137 6.47 1.93 6.62
N ILE A 138 7.67 1.92 6.06
CA ILE A 138 8.93 1.76 6.79
C ILE A 138 10.01 2.65 6.17
N ASN A 139 11.07 2.95 6.93
CA ASN A 139 12.19 3.76 6.48
C ASN A 139 11.75 5.12 5.89
N ARG A 140 10.72 5.74 6.48
CA ARG A 140 10.32 7.13 6.22
C ARG A 140 10.43 7.92 7.52
N PRO A 141 11.59 8.50 7.84
CA PRO A 141 11.85 9.05 9.16
C PRO A 141 10.87 10.15 9.61
N CYS A 142 10.32 10.93 8.67
CA CYS A 142 9.28 11.93 8.92
C CYS A 142 7.89 11.35 9.27
N ILE A 143 7.62 10.09 8.91
CA ILE A 143 6.34 9.41 9.17
C ILE A 143 6.49 8.37 10.30
N ASN A 144 7.54 7.56 10.24
CA ASN A 144 7.78 6.43 11.15
C ASN A 144 8.63 6.78 12.38
N GLY A 145 9.26 7.96 12.38
CA GLY A 145 10.30 8.31 13.36
C GLY A 145 11.68 7.80 12.97
N LEU A 146 12.68 8.16 13.77
CA LEU A 146 14.10 7.92 13.45
C LEU A 146 14.55 6.46 13.57
N ASN A 147 13.78 5.60 14.25
CA ASN A 147 14.10 4.18 14.33
C ASN A 147 13.68 3.49 13.02
N PRO A 148 14.61 2.92 12.23
CA PRO A 148 14.31 2.28 10.95
C PRO A 148 13.40 1.04 11.08
N MET A 149 13.32 0.45 12.28
CA MET A 149 12.44 -0.69 12.57
C MET A 149 10.98 -0.28 12.79
N ASN A 150 10.70 1.02 12.97
CA ASN A 150 9.34 1.48 13.21
C ASN A 150 8.49 1.32 11.94
N LYS A 151 7.37 0.64 12.10
CA LYS A 151 6.36 0.46 11.06
C LYS A 151 5.13 1.30 11.39
N LYS A 152 4.47 1.81 10.35
CA LYS A 152 3.15 2.41 10.46
C LYS A 152 2.26 1.84 9.38
N PHE A 153 1.03 1.56 9.75
CA PHE A 153 0.02 1.07 8.83
C PHE A 153 -0.95 2.19 8.48
N TYR A 154 -1.33 2.26 7.21
CA TYR A 154 -2.41 3.10 6.73
C TYR A 154 -3.30 2.28 5.83
N SER A 155 -4.60 2.37 6.02
CA SER A 155 -5.56 1.56 5.27
C SER A 155 -6.67 2.40 4.68
N GLN A 156 -7.29 1.88 3.63
CA GLN A 156 -8.50 2.46 3.05
C GLN A 156 -9.33 1.40 2.33
N GLU A 157 -10.64 1.56 2.36
CA GLU A 157 -11.59 0.71 1.64
C GLU A 157 -11.56 1.03 0.12
N ILE A 158 -11.65 0.00 -0.69
CA ILE A 158 -11.41 0.07 -2.13
C ILE A 158 -12.38 1.03 -2.87
N ASP A 159 -13.61 1.20 -2.41
CA ASP A 159 -14.60 2.09 -3.01
C ASP A 159 -14.23 3.56 -2.79
N VAL A 160 -13.57 3.89 -1.67
CA VAL A 160 -13.02 5.23 -1.45
C VAL A 160 -11.87 5.50 -2.43
N LEU A 161 -10.97 4.53 -2.61
CA LEU A 161 -9.88 4.62 -3.59
C LEU A 161 -10.42 4.72 -5.02
N ARG A 162 -11.51 4.00 -5.35
CA ARG A 162 -12.21 4.08 -6.64
C ARG A 162 -12.73 5.48 -6.91
N LYS A 163 -13.34 6.13 -5.92
CA LYS A 163 -13.83 7.52 -6.05
C LYS A 163 -12.69 8.48 -6.35
N ILE A 164 -11.55 8.35 -5.67
CA ILE A 164 -10.36 9.19 -5.91
C ILE A 164 -9.83 8.97 -7.33
N ARG A 165 -9.68 7.70 -7.74
CA ARG A 165 -9.19 7.32 -9.08
C ARG A 165 -10.08 7.83 -10.21
N THR A 166 -11.39 7.73 -10.04
CA THR A 166 -12.37 8.14 -11.08
C THR A 166 -12.60 9.64 -11.12
N ALA A 167 -12.34 10.36 -10.02
CA ALA A 167 -12.37 11.82 -9.98
C ALA A 167 -11.17 12.47 -10.70
N ASP A 168 -10.01 11.80 -10.76
CA ASP A 168 -8.82 12.25 -11.49
C ASP A 168 -8.95 12.03 -13.01
N LYS A 169 -9.80 12.85 -13.65
CA LYS A 169 -10.09 12.75 -15.09
C LYS A 169 -8.88 12.97 -16.00
N ASN A 170 -7.85 13.66 -15.49
CA ASN A 170 -6.66 14.00 -16.25
C ASN A 170 -5.50 13.00 -16.01
N ASP A 171 -5.74 11.94 -15.22
CA ASP A 171 -4.70 10.99 -14.79
C ASP A 171 -3.46 11.69 -14.20
N SER A 172 -3.66 12.82 -13.50
CA SER A 172 -2.60 13.65 -12.92
C SER A 172 -1.76 12.92 -11.88
N ARG A 173 -2.26 11.81 -11.34
CA ARG A 173 -1.58 10.98 -10.33
C ARG A 173 -1.04 9.66 -10.89
N LYS A 174 -1.15 9.44 -12.20
CA LYS A 174 -0.65 8.23 -12.88
C LYS A 174 0.77 8.45 -13.37
N PHE A 175 1.69 7.59 -12.92
CA PHE A 175 3.07 7.60 -13.42
C PHE A 175 3.42 6.27 -14.08
N ARG A 176 4.01 6.35 -15.28
CA ARG A 176 4.60 5.20 -15.97
C ARG A 176 6.12 5.33 -15.92
N ARG A 177 6.79 4.38 -15.27
CA ARG A 177 8.26 4.32 -15.31
C ARG A 177 8.74 3.67 -16.62
N ALA A 178 9.97 3.96 -17.00
CA ALA A 178 10.64 3.22 -18.06
C ALA A 178 10.84 1.75 -17.65
N SER A 179 10.73 0.84 -18.62
CA SER A 179 11.08 -0.57 -18.42
C SER A 179 12.57 -0.72 -18.19
N GLY A 180 12.96 -1.42 -17.13
CA GLY A 180 14.33 -1.81 -16.82
C GLY A 180 14.64 -3.25 -17.22
N LYS A 181 15.92 -3.64 -17.20
CA LYS A 181 16.36 -5.01 -17.52
C LYS A 181 15.71 -6.08 -16.60
N GLY A 182 15.47 -5.73 -15.33
CA GLY A 182 14.83 -6.62 -14.36
C GLY A 182 13.33 -6.84 -14.59
N ASP A 183 12.69 -6.09 -15.50
CA ASP A 183 11.26 -6.27 -15.79
C ASP A 183 11.00 -7.45 -16.73
N VAL A 184 12.04 -8.07 -17.28
CA VAL A 184 11.93 -9.22 -18.18
C VAL A 184 12.50 -10.46 -17.48
N VAL A 185 11.62 -11.40 -17.15
CA VAL A 185 12.00 -12.71 -16.57
C VAL A 185 11.60 -13.78 -17.58
N ASN A 186 12.58 -14.57 -18.04
CA ASN A 186 12.39 -15.62 -19.06
C ASN A 186 11.71 -15.11 -20.35
N GLY A 187 12.08 -13.92 -20.83
CA GLY A 187 11.54 -13.33 -22.06
C GLY A 187 10.13 -12.75 -21.94
N GLN A 188 9.49 -12.85 -20.78
CA GLN A 188 8.20 -12.21 -20.51
C GLN A 188 8.40 -10.94 -19.68
N HIS A 189 7.70 -9.87 -20.07
CA HIS A 189 7.64 -8.65 -19.28
C HIS A 189 6.74 -8.89 -18.05
N LYS A 190 7.35 -8.93 -16.86
CA LYS A 190 6.71 -9.13 -15.56
C LYS A 190 6.72 -7.86 -14.71
N GLY A 191 7.46 -6.84 -15.12
CA GLY A 191 7.59 -5.60 -14.36
C GLY A 191 6.32 -4.75 -14.39
N VAL A 192 5.84 -4.36 -13.22
CA VAL A 192 4.79 -3.34 -13.11
C VAL A 192 5.36 -1.99 -13.52
N VAL A 193 4.82 -1.42 -14.60
CA VAL A 193 5.30 -0.16 -15.17
C VAL A 193 4.40 1.04 -14.89
N VAL A 194 3.13 0.83 -14.53
CA VAL A 194 2.17 1.92 -14.27
C VAL A 194 1.67 1.87 -12.84
N ASN A 195 1.89 2.96 -12.11
CA ASN A 195 1.38 3.15 -10.76
C ASN A 195 0.45 4.35 -10.69
N TYR A 196 -0.54 4.27 -9.82
CA TYR A 196 -1.39 5.39 -9.41
C TYR A 196 -1.00 5.82 -7.99
N HIS A 197 -0.95 7.13 -7.76
CA HIS A 197 -0.46 7.70 -6.50
C HIS A 197 -1.60 8.24 -5.65
N PHE A 198 -1.48 8.03 -4.34
CA PHE A 198 -2.41 8.52 -3.33
C PHE A 198 -1.64 9.32 -2.27
N SER A 199 -2.39 10.10 -1.49
CA SER A 199 -1.88 10.74 -0.28
C SER A 199 -2.22 9.91 0.96
N LEU A 200 -1.29 9.84 1.92
CA LEU A 200 -1.58 9.30 3.26
C LEU A 200 -2.76 9.99 3.96
N ASN A 201 -3.06 11.24 3.61
CA ASN A 201 -4.18 11.98 4.16
C ASN A 201 -5.54 11.56 3.58
N GLU A 202 -5.55 10.67 2.58
CA GLU A 202 -6.75 10.04 2.01
C GLU A 202 -7.05 8.69 2.68
N LEU A 203 -6.23 8.28 3.64
CA LEU A 203 -6.28 7.00 4.35
C LEU A 203 -6.55 7.24 5.84
N PHE A 204 -6.95 6.19 6.55
CA PHE A 204 -6.91 6.18 8.02
C PHE A 204 -5.64 5.48 8.51
N GLU A 205 -5.10 5.94 9.65
CA GLU A 205 -3.94 5.31 10.30
C GLU A 205 -4.39 4.06 11.07
N GLY A 206 -3.71 2.93 10.84
CA GLY A 206 -4.02 1.63 11.44
C GLY A 206 -4.37 0.56 10.42
N LEU A 207 -4.70 -0.63 10.93
CA LEU A 207 -5.31 -1.73 10.17
C LEU A 207 -6.82 -1.50 10.04
N PRO A 208 -7.52 -2.18 9.10
CA PRO A 208 -8.98 -2.08 8.98
C PRO A 208 -9.68 -2.37 10.31
N ASP A 209 -10.71 -1.57 10.63
CA ASP A 209 -11.53 -1.82 11.81
C ASP A 209 -12.47 -3.02 11.56
N LEU A 210 -12.23 -4.10 12.31
CA LEU A 210 -12.96 -5.36 12.21
C LEU A 210 -14.02 -5.52 13.31
N SER A 211 -14.25 -4.49 14.13
CA SER A 211 -15.19 -4.55 15.26
C SER A 211 -16.61 -4.96 14.84
N PHE A 212 -17.08 -4.48 13.68
CA PHE A 212 -18.38 -4.82 13.11
C PHE A 212 -18.57 -6.31 12.78
N PHE A 213 -17.47 -7.05 12.59
CA PHE A 213 -17.49 -8.48 12.27
C PHE A 213 -17.21 -9.36 13.48
N ASN A 214 -16.78 -8.78 14.59
CA ASN A 214 -16.39 -9.48 15.82
C ASN A 214 -17.56 -9.49 16.82
N VAL A 215 -18.71 -9.99 16.37
CA VAL A 215 -19.90 -10.28 17.19
C VAL A 215 -19.88 -11.74 17.63
#